data_AF-A0A958KY02-F1
#
_entry.id   AF-A0A958KY02-F1
#
_cell.length_a   1.000
_cell.length_b   1.000
_cell.length_c   1.000
_cell.angle_alpha   90.00
_cell.angle_beta   90.00
_cell.angle_gamma   90.00
#
_symmetry.space_group_name_H-M   'P 1'
#
loop_
_entity.id
_entity.type
_entity.pdbx_description
1 polymer ?
#
loop_
_entity_poly.entity_id
_entity_poly.type
_entity_poly.pdbx_seq_one_letter_code
_entity_poly.pdbx_strand_id
1 'polypeptide(L)'
;MKKPKISDLEYDEKGTKKIRHAIARAKKIKITVNIDEDVLGALKVIADKTGMPYQTLLNRLLRQSVGNKEAEVSRIERLEKDVALLKKKLSA
;
A
#
# COMPACT_ATOMS: atom_id res chain seq x y z
N MET A 1 23.05 15.64 -29.30
CA MET A 1 23.49 15.16 -27.98
C MET A 1 24.20 13.82 -28.14
N LYS A 2 25.44 13.70 -27.67
CA LYS A 2 26.21 12.43 -27.73
C LYS A 2 25.53 11.42 -26.80
N LYS A 3 25.26 10.20 -27.28
CA LYS A 3 24.75 9.12 -26.43
C LYS A 3 25.85 8.70 -25.45
N PRO A 4 25.56 8.59 -24.14
CA PRO A 4 26.55 8.16 -23.15
C PRO A 4 27.03 6.74 -23.49
N LYS A 5 28.33 6.49 -23.32
CA LYS A 5 28.90 5.16 -23.53
C LYS A 5 28.72 4.34 -22.26
N ILE A 6 28.67 3.01 -22.40
CA ILE A 6 28.49 2.10 -21.26
C ILE A 6 29.63 2.23 -20.23
N SER A 7 30.83 2.62 -20.69
CA SER A 7 31.99 2.92 -19.84
C SER A 7 31.81 4.11 -18.91
N ASP A 8 30.85 5.00 -19.19
CA ASP A 8 30.59 6.21 -18.41
C ASP A 8 29.54 5.96 -17.31
N LEU A 9 29.00 4.73 -17.23
CA LEU A 9 28.03 4.32 -16.22
C LEU A 9 28.76 3.77 -14.99
N GLU A 10 28.50 4.39 -13.84
CA GLU A 10 29.02 3.94 -12.56
C GLU A 10 28.06 2.89 -11.96
N TYR A 11 28.60 1.74 -11.55
CA TYR A 11 27.81 0.65 -10.98
C TYR A 11 27.60 0.85 -9.47
N ASP A 12 26.38 1.26 -9.09
CA ASP A 12 26.01 1.38 -7.67
C ASP A 12 25.61 0.02 -7.06
N GLU A 13 26.60 -0.69 -6.52
CA GLU A 13 26.36 -1.92 -5.77
C GLU A 13 25.45 -1.73 -4.55
N LYS A 14 25.59 -0.61 -3.85
CA LYS A 14 24.86 -0.36 -2.60
C LYS A 14 23.38 -0.13 -2.88
N GLY A 15 23.05 0.69 -3.87
CA GLY A 15 21.69 0.90 -4.35
C GLY A 15 21.07 -0.39 -4.88
N THR A 16 21.80 -1.12 -5.72
CA THR A 16 21.33 -2.40 -6.28
C THR A 16 21.06 -3.45 -5.19
N LYS A 17 21.90 -3.51 -4.15
CA LYS A 17 21.72 -4.41 -3.00
C LYS A 17 20.50 -4.00 -2.16
N LYS A 18 20.30 -2.70 -1.90
CA LYS A 18 19.11 -2.19 -1.19
C LYS A 18 17.81 -2.54 -1.91
N ILE A 19 17.76 -2.34 -3.23
CA ILE A 19 16.59 -2.68 -4.05
C ILE A 19 16.31 -4.18 -3.99
N ARG A 20 17.34 -5.03 -4.16
CA ARG A 20 17.21 -6.49 -4.02
C ARG A 20 16.68 -6.90 -2.65
N HIS A 21 17.19 -6.32 -1.56
CA HIS A 21 16.68 -6.61 -0.21
C HIS A 21 15.24 -6.13 0.01
N ALA A 22 14.86 -4.97 -0.55
CA ALA A 22 13.48 -4.49 -0.49
C ALA A 22 12.52 -5.44 -1.24
N ILE A 23 12.89 -5.89 -2.43
CA ILE A 23 12.12 -6.85 -3.23
C ILE A 23 12.06 -8.22 -2.54
N ALA A 24 13.18 -8.70 -1.98
CA ALA A 24 13.23 -9.98 -1.27
C ALA A 24 12.35 -9.99 0.00
N ARG A 25 12.25 -8.86 0.70
CA ARG A 25 11.34 -8.68 1.85
C ARG A 25 9.86 -8.62 1.44
N ALA A 26 9.57 -8.16 0.22
CA ALA A 26 8.23 -8.14 -0.35
C ALA A 26 7.81 -9.52 -0.90
N LYS A 27 8.05 -10.60 -0.12
CA LYS A 27 7.72 -11.97 -0.51
C LYS A 27 6.21 -12.08 -0.72
N LYS A 28 5.79 -12.29 -1.97
CA LYS A 28 4.37 -12.43 -2.33
C LYS A 28 3.85 -13.75 -1.76
N ILE A 29 2.87 -13.67 -0.87
CA ILE A 29 2.19 -14.84 -0.33
C ILE A 29 1.08 -15.22 -1.30
N LYS A 30 1.08 -16.46 -1.78
CA LYS A 30 -0.04 -17.01 -2.57
C LYS A 30 -1.11 -17.48 -1.59
N ILE A 31 -2.30 -16.93 -1.73
CA ILE A 31 -3.49 -17.34 -0.97
C ILE A 31 -4.55 -17.78 -1.97
N THR A 32 -5.32 -18.80 -1.61
CA THR A 32 -6.55 -19.14 -2.31
C THR A 32 -7.69 -18.45 -1.58
N VAL A 33 -8.47 -17.66 -2.30
CA VAL A 33 -9.64 -16.93 -1.78
C VAL A 33 -10.83 -17.20 -2.68
N ASN A 34 -12.00 -17.36 -2.09
CA ASN A 34 -13.26 -17.38 -2.83
C ASN A 34 -13.69 -15.93 -3.04
N ILE A 35 -13.96 -15.56 -4.29
CA ILE A 35 -14.42 -14.22 -4.70
C ILE A 35 -15.60 -14.43 -5.64
N ASP A 36 -16.64 -13.62 -5.48
CA ASP A 36 -17.81 -13.66 -6.35
C ASP A 36 -17.45 -13.33 -7.80
N GLU A 37 -18.11 -13.98 -8.75
CA GLU A 37 -17.78 -13.89 -10.18
C GLU A 37 -17.99 -12.47 -10.73
N ASP A 38 -19.05 -11.80 -10.28
CA ASP A 38 -19.39 -10.43 -10.64
C ASP A 38 -18.33 -9.43 -10.16
N VAL A 39 -17.83 -9.61 -8.92
CA VAL A 39 -16.76 -8.80 -8.34
C VAL A 39 -15.46 -8.99 -9.13
N LEU A 40 -15.11 -10.22 -9.47
CA LEU A 40 -13.92 -10.51 -10.26
C LEU A 40 -14.04 -9.92 -11.68
N GLY A 41 -15.22 -10.00 -12.30
CA GLY A 41 -15.52 -9.41 -13.59
C GLY A 41 -15.36 -7.89 -13.57
N ALA A 42 -15.97 -7.22 -12.59
CA ALA A 42 -15.84 -5.77 -12.42
C ALA A 42 -14.38 -5.35 -12.22
N LEU A 43 -13.61 -6.10 -11.41
CA LEU A 43 -12.20 -5.79 -11.15
C LEU A 43 -11.34 -5.88 -12.42
N LYS A 44 -11.60 -6.86 -13.29
CA LYS A 44 -10.90 -6.99 -14.59
C LYS A 44 -11.20 -5.81 -15.52
N VAL A 45 -12.47 -5.40 -15.62
CA VAL A 45 -12.85 -4.24 -16.44
C VAL A 45 -12.16 -2.96 -15.95
N ILE A 46 -12.06 -2.76 -14.64
CA ILE A 46 -11.35 -1.61 -14.06
C ILE A 46 -9.84 -1.71 -14.30
N ALA A 47 -9.27 -2.91 -14.18
CA ALA A 47 -7.86 -3.18 -14.48
C ALA A 47 -7.52 -2.81 -15.93
N ASP A 48 -8.35 -3.24 -16.89
CA ASP A 48 -8.16 -2.93 -18.31
C ASP A 48 -8.27 -1.43 -18.59
N LYS A 49 -9.27 -0.75 -18.01
CA LYS A 49 -9.45 0.71 -18.14
C LYS A 49 -8.28 1.52 -17.55
N THR A 50 -7.68 1.02 -16.47
CA THR A 50 -6.57 1.70 -15.78
C THR A 50 -5.19 1.31 -16.31
N GLY A 51 -5.11 0.33 -17.21
CA GLY A 51 -3.85 -0.23 -17.70
C GLY A 51 -3.03 -0.93 -16.62
N MET A 52 -3.65 -1.29 -15.49
CA MET A 52 -2.98 -1.89 -14.33
C MET A 52 -3.39 -3.36 -14.20
N PRO A 53 -2.45 -4.30 -13.98
CA PRO A 53 -2.81 -5.70 -13.77
C PRO A 53 -3.79 -5.88 -12.60
N TYR A 54 -4.80 -6.73 -12.76
CA TYR A 54 -5.86 -6.93 -11.75
C TYR A 54 -5.29 -7.28 -10.36
N GLN A 55 -4.21 -8.05 -10.29
CA GLN A 55 -3.54 -8.42 -9.03
C GLN A 55 -2.94 -7.19 -8.33
N THR A 56 -2.41 -6.24 -9.09
CA THR A 56 -1.87 -4.98 -8.54
C THR A 56 -3.01 -4.10 -8.05
N LEU A 57 -4.09 -4.01 -8.81
CA LEU A 57 -5.30 -3.28 -8.43
C LEU A 57 -5.92 -3.84 -7.15
N LEU A 58 -6.07 -5.16 -7.06
CA LEU A 58 -6.57 -5.86 -5.87
C LEU A 58 -5.74 -5.50 -4.63
N ASN A 59 -4.41 -5.62 -4.72
CA ASN A 59 -3.52 -5.29 -3.62
C ASN A 59 -3.60 -3.81 -3.22
N ARG A 60 -3.77 -2.91 -4.19
CA ARG A 60 -3.93 -1.48 -3.93
C ARG A 60 -5.22 -1.20 -3.16
N LEU A 61 -6.34 -1.78 -3.61
CA LEU A 61 -7.64 -1.62 -2.96
C LEU A 61 -7.61 -2.17 -1.52
N LEU A 62 -7.02 -3.35 -1.32
CA LEU A 62 -6.84 -3.93 0.01
C LEU A 62 -6.02 -3.01 0.92
N ARG A 63 -4.89 -2.46 0.43
CA ARG A 63 -4.07 -1.52 1.21
C ARG A 63 -4.81 -0.25 1.57
N GLN A 64 -5.58 0.33 0.64
CA GLN A 64 -6.38 1.52 0.92
C GLN A 64 -7.45 1.24 1.96
N SER A 65 -8.13 0.10 1.87
CA SER A 65 -9.15 -0.29 2.86
C SER A 65 -8.57 -0.51 4.26
N VAL A 66 -7.42 -1.17 4.37
CA VAL A 66 -6.77 -1.43 5.66
C VAL A 66 -6.18 -0.15 6.25
N GLY A 67 -5.43 0.62 5.45
CA GLY A 67 -4.80 1.86 5.91
C GLY A 67 -5.81 2.92 6.36
N ASN A 68 -6.98 3.00 5.70
CA ASN A 68 -8.04 3.90 6.13
C ASN A 68 -8.64 3.48 7.48
N LYS A 69 -8.81 2.17 7.73
CA LYS A 69 -9.28 1.68 9.03
C LYS A 69 -8.31 1.99 10.16
N GLU A 70 -7.01 1.82 9.93
CA GLU A 70 -5.99 2.17 10.93
C GLU A 70 -5.99 3.67 11.26
N ALA A 71 -6.18 4.53 10.25
CA ALA A 71 -6.30 5.97 10.43
C ALA A 71 -7.57 6.37 11.20
N GLU A 72 -8.70 5.71 10.95
CA GLU A 72 -9.96 5.92 11.65
C GLU A 72 -9.87 5.48 13.13
N VAL A 73 -9.32 4.30 13.41
CA VAL A 73 -9.09 3.82 14.78
C VAL A 73 -8.18 4.78 15.54
N SER A 74 -7.08 5.22 14.92
CA SER A 74 -6.16 6.20 15.51
C SER A 74 -6.79 7.57 15.76
N ARG A 75 -7.86 7.93 15.02
CA ARG A 75 -8.62 9.17 15.23
C ARG A 75 -9.58 9.01 16.40
N ILE A 76 -10.28 7.88 16.50
CA ILE A 76 -11.21 7.59 17.59
C ILE A 76 -10.47 7.59 18.93
N GLU A 77 -9.32 6.92 19.02
CA GLU A 77 -8.51 6.89 20.26
C GLU A 77 -8.08 8.28 20.73
N ARG A 78 -7.76 9.18 19.78
CA ARG A 78 -7.43 10.59 20.11
C ARG A 78 -8.64 11.33 20.65
N LEU A 79 -9.79 11.20 20.00
CA LEU A 79 -11.04 11.83 20.45
C LEU A 79 -11.48 11.33 21.82
N GLU A 80 -11.32 10.04 22.11
CA GLU A 80 -11.63 9.47 23.43
C GLU A 80 -10.75 10.07 24.54
N LYS A 81 -9.45 10.24 24.28
CA LYS A 81 -8.54 10.93 25.22
C LYS A 81 -8.94 12.38 25.44
N ASP A 82 -9.27 13.11 24.37
CA ASP A 82 -9.68 14.51 24.47
C ASP A 82 -10.99 14.65 25.26
N VAL A 83 -11.97 13.78 25.04
CA VAL A 83 -13.22 13.73 25.81
C VAL A 83 -12.96 13.42 27.28
N ALA A 84 -12.07 12.47 27.59
CA ALA A 84 -11.70 12.15 28.96
C ALA A 84 -11.05 13.34 29.68
N LEU A 85 -10.16 14.07 29.00
CA LEU A 85 -9.54 15.28 29.54
C LEU A 85 -10.55 16.40 29.77
N LEU A 86 -11.48 16.61 28.84
CA LEU A 86 -12.54 17.60 28.98
C LEU A 86 -13.48 17.27 30.13
N LYS A 87 -13.89 16.00 30.27
CA LYS A 87 -14.69 15.56 31.42
C LYS A 87 -13.99 15.83 32.75
N LYS A 88 -12.68 15.54 32.84
CA LYS A 88 -11.89 15.78 34.04
C LYS A 88 -11.77 17.27 34.39
N LYS A 89 -11.66 18.14 33.38
CA LYS A 89 -11.64 19.61 33.55
C LYS A 89 -13.01 20.18 33.93
N LEU A 90 -14.10 19.54 33.50
CA LEU A 90 -15.46 19.97 33.83
C LEU A 90 -15.89 19.54 35.24
N SER A 91 -15.29 18.47 35.76
CA SER A 91 -15.54 17.94 37.10
C SER A 91 -14.60 18.50 38.19
N ALA A 92 -13.70 19.41 37.84
CA ALA A 92 -12.74 20.07 38.73
C ALA A 92 -13.13 21.55 38.87
#